data_AF-A0A928H994-F1
#
_entry.id   AF-A0A928H994-F1
#
_cell.length_a   1.000
_cell.length_b   1.000
_cell.length_c   1.000
_cell.angle_alpha   90.00
_cell.angle_beta   90.00
_cell.angle_gamma   90.00
#
_symmetry.space_group_name_H-M   'P 1'
#
loop_
_entity.id
_entity.type
_entity.pdbx_description
1 polymer ?
#
loop_
_entity_poly.entity_id
_entity_poly.type
_entity_poly.pdbx_seq_one_letter_code
_entity_poly.pdbx_strand_id
1 'polypeptide(L)'
;MKMNLLLSAAVCFAVRADCAAKEMSTNELAALAAADVSRPVRPGGVNGNVFWNKSSLCFIYPPAFDFSPVEGAKSYRFTVTDGNLDEHVFTASLPYADISPVWGAVPVGYVRVRSEALDSNGRVLGVSGTRRFWKSAPYEPGAYAPKPYSYTECAKRYYKTLFAHTNTQHFLRFGRPDGYTDLLNIYPAKMNSALIRGMIWFAQIDPAHRESAMKIARNAADYMLSISQPADAPLAHFPPTYWKMEGQKSNFASVKYAGQNMLVYPASMAVAYLDLHAAVGDRKYLDAAVNIAKTYEKLQLENGTWYLKMWEKDASPVVEGNGNVPVKMLPTGV
;
A
#
# COMPACT_ATOMS: atom_id res chain seq x y z
N MET A 1 14.11 23.65 -15.25
CA MET A 1 12.98 23.17 -14.43
C MET A 1 13.53 22.41 -13.23
N LYS A 2 14.23 23.15 -12.37
CA LYS A 2 14.85 22.70 -11.12
C LYS A 2 14.24 23.62 -10.06
N MET A 3 13.95 23.11 -8.85
CA MET A 3 13.42 23.85 -7.69
C MET A 3 11.90 23.83 -7.46
N ASN A 4 11.20 22.72 -7.73
CA ASN A 4 9.81 22.51 -7.26
C ASN A 4 9.57 21.17 -6.51
N LEU A 5 10.56 20.30 -6.35
CA LEU A 5 10.39 19.02 -5.63
C LEU A 5 10.60 19.10 -4.10
N LEU A 6 11.14 20.22 -3.58
CA LEU A 6 11.41 20.37 -2.14
C LEU A 6 10.18 20.75 -1.30
N LEU A 7 9.05 21.14 -1.94
CA LEU A 7 7.84 21.54 -1.23
C LEU A 7 6.86 20.39 -0.96
N SER A 8 7.01 19.22 -1.61
CA SER A 8 6.10 18.09 -1.42
C SER A 8 6.44 17.23 -0.19
N ALA A 9 7.63 17.37 0.38
CA ALA A 9 8.03 16.71 1.63
C ALA A 9 7.60 17.49 2.90
N ALA A 10 7.13 18.74 2.74
CA ALA A 10 6.77 19.61 3.85
C ALA A 10 5.25 19.64 4.19
N VAL A 11 4.41 18.88 3.47
CA VAL A 11 2.95 18.88 3.67
C VAL A 11 2.45 17.71 4.55
N CYS A 12 3.34 16.87 5.09
CA CYS A 12 2.96 15.91 6.14
C CYS A 12 3.07 16.49 7.57
N PHE A 13 3.19 17.81 7.72
CA PHE A 13 3.22 18.47 9.02
C PHE A 13 1.81 18.91 9.46
N ALA A 14 1.44 18.44 10.66
CA ALA A 14 0.41 19.03 11.52
C ALA A 14 -1.03 19.01 10.99
N VAL A 15 -1.60 17.81 10.80
CA VAL A 15 -3.02 17.65 11.14
C VAL A 15 -3.09 17.33 12.64
N ARG A 16 -3.02 18.37 13.48
CA ARG A 16 -3.85 18.35 14.68
C ARG A 16 -5.27 18.47 14.16
N ALA A 17 -5.96 17.35 14.02
CA ALA A 17 -7.40 17.36 13.77
C ALA A 17 -8.10 17.83 15.06
N ASP A 18 -8.10 19.14 15.30
CA ASP A 18 -9.18 19.82 16.00
C ASP A 18 -10.27 20.26 15.00
N CYS A 19 -10.43 19.51 13.90
CA CYS A 19 -11.72 19.45 13.24
C CYS A 19 -12.54 18.44 14.03
N ALA A 20 -13.50 18.91 14.82
CA ALA A 20 -14.65 18.12 15.19
C ALA A 20 -15.35 17.73 13.88
N ALA A 21 -14.90 16.64 13.26
CA ALA A 21 -15.52 16.08 12.08
C ALA A 21 -16.98 15.83 12.47
N LYS A 22 -17.91 16.46 11.74
CA LYS A 22 -19.33 16.24 11.93
C LYS A 22 -19.56 14.74 11.91
N GLU A 23 -20.08 14.17 13.01
CA GLU A 23 -20.42 12.75 13.03
C GLU A 23 -21.46 12.50 11.94
N MET A 24 -21.05 11.77 10.90
CA MET A 24 -21.94 11.33 9.84
C MET A 24 -22.74 10.14 10.34
N SER A 25 -24.03 10.15 10.07
CA SER A 25 -24.88 8.98 10.28
C SER A 25 -24.40 7.81 9.41
N THR A 26 -24.73 6.58 9.84
CA THR A 26 -24.42 5.37 9.06
C THR A 26 -25.00 5.42 7.65
N ASN A 27 -26.17 6.04 7.47
CA ASN A 27 -26.80 6.21 6.17
C ASN A 27 -26.04 7.20 5.27
N GLU A 28 -25.55 8.31 5.83
CA GLU A 28 -24.70 9.24 5.08
C GLU A 28 -23.38 8.58 4.65
N LEU A 29 -22.78 7.77 5.53
CA LEU A 29 -21.58 6.99 5.21
C LEU A 29 -21.85 5.95 4.11
N ALA A 30 -23.01 5.29 4.12
CA ALA A 30 -23.41 4.36 3.07
C ALA A 30 -23.63 5.06 1.73
N ALA A 31 -24.25 6.24 1.72
CA ALA A 31 -24.41 7.03 0.51
C ALA A 31 -23.05 7.47 -0.06
N LEU A 32 -22.12 7.90 0.79
CA LEU A 32 -20.75 8.22 0.38
C LEU A 32 -20.03 6.99 -0.18
N ALA A 33 -20.12 5.84 0.50
CA ALA A 33 -19.51 4.62 0.03
C ALA A 33 -20.08 4.18 -1.32
N ALA A 34 -21.41 4.20 -1.49
CA ALA A 34 -22.07 3.88 -2.75
C ALA A 34 -21.64 4.81 -3.90
N ALA A 35 -21.53 6.11 -3.63
CA ALA A 35 -21.04 7.08 -4.60
C ALA A 35 -19.56 6.83 -4.95
N ASP A 36 -18.72 6.55 -3.96
CA ASP A 36 -17.29 6.33 -4.17
C ASP A 36 -17.02 5.08 -5.01
N VAL A 37 -17.65 3.95 -4.65
CA VAL A 37 -17.44 2.66 -5.31
C VAL A 37 -18.08 2.56 -6.69
N SER A 38 -18.82 3.59 -7.13
CA SER A 38 -19.30 3.69 -8.52
C SER A 38 -18.21 4.15 -9.50
N ARG A 39 -17.10 4.69 -8.98
CA ARG A 39 -16.01 5.28 -9.77
C ARG A 39 -14.83 4.30 -9.87
N PRO A 40 -14.19 4.14 -11.04
CA PRO A 40 -13.07 3.23 -11.19
C PRO A 40 -11.83 3.78 -10.47
N VAL A 41 -11.02 2.89 -9.87
CA VAL A 41 -9.75 3.27 -9.22
C VAL A 41 -8.83 3.99 -10.21
N ARG A 42 -8.76 3.47 -11.43
CA ARG A 42 -8.10 4.10 -12.58
C ARG A 42 -8.59 3.47 -13.89
N PRO A 43 -8.66 4.25 -14.98
CA PRO A 43 -8.94 3.72 -16.30
C PRO A 43 -7.82 2.77 -16.79
N GLY A 44 -8.17 1.80 -17.62
CA GLY A 44 -7.22 0.88 -18.25
C GLY A 44 -6.44 1.52 -19.40
N GLY A 45 -5.17 1.15 -19.56
CA GLY A 45 -4.38 1.45 -20.78
C GLY A 45 -4.04 2.92 -21.06
N VAL A 46 -4.41 3.87 -20.19
CA VAL A 46 -4.14 5.31 -20.42
C VAL A 46 -2.64 5.57 -20.43
N ASN A 47 -2.14 6.18 -21.52
CA ASN A 47 -0.73 6.53 -21.73
C ASN A 47 0.25 5.35 -21.59
N GLY A 48 -0.14 4.14 -22.00
CA GLY A 48 0.71 2.96 -21.92
C GLY A 48 0.91 2.40 -20.51
N ASN A 49 0.13 2.88 -19.53
CA ASN A 49 0.19 2.36 -18.17
C ASN A 49 -0.29 0.90 -18.11
N VAL A 50 0.45 0.08 -17.36
CA VAL A 50 0.08 -1.32 -17.08
C VAL A 50 -1.24 -1.42 -16.34
N PHE A 51 -2.03 -2.47 -16.57
CA PHE A 51 -3.24 -2.77 -15.80
C PHE A 51 -2.90 -3.25 -14.39
N TRP A 52 -3.51 -2.64 -13.35
CA TRP A 52 -3.17 -2.92 -11.93
C TRP A 52 -3.74 -4.25 -11.45
N ASN A 53 -4.80 -4.71 -12.10
CA ASN A 53 -5.68 -5.75 -11.61
C ASN A 53 -5.55 -7.06 -12.38
N LYS A 54 -4.46 -7.26 -13.14
CA LYS A 54 -4.24 -8.46 -13.96
C LYS A 54 -4.39 -9.76 -13.18
N SER A 55 -4.05 -9.77 -11.88
CA SER A 55 -4.13 -10.94 -11.00
C SER A 55 -5.21 -10.80 -9.92
N SER A 56 -6.00 -9.72 -9.93
CA SER A 56 -7.03 -9.50 -8.91
C SER A 56 -8.22 -10.43 -9.15
N LEU A 57 -8.69 -11.04 -8.06
CA LEU A 57 -9.85 -11.95 -8.05
C LEU A 57 -11.09 -11.30 -7.44
N CYS A 58 -10.97 -10.08 -6.92
CA CYS A 58 -11.97 -9.43 -6.10
C CYS A 58 -11.93 -7.91 -6.27
N PHE A 59 -13.08 -7.26 -6.32
CA PHE A 59 -13.23 -5.83 -6.61
C PHE A 59 -14.35 -5.20 -5.79
N ILE A 60 -14.07 -4.06 -5.17
CA ILE A 60 -15.09 -3.15 -4.60
C ILE A 60 -15.45 -2.08 -5.64
N TYR A 61 -14.44 -1.53 -6.33
CA TYR A 61 -14.56 -0.54 -7.38
C TYR A 61 -14.65 -1.20 -8.77
N PRO A 62 -15.29 -0.55 -9.77
CA PRO A 62 -15.43 -1.09 -11.11
C PRO A 62 -14.06 -1.29 -11.77
N PRO A 63 -13.73 -2.53 -12.18
CA PRO A 63 -12.49 -2.82 -12.90
C PRO A 63 -12.56 -2.51 -14.40
N ALA A 64 -11.38 -2.26 -14.97
CA ALA A 64 -11.10 -2.38 -16.41
C ALA A 64 -10.15 -3.58 -16.63
N PHE A 65 -10.19 -4.22 -17.79
CA PHE A 65 -9.33 -5.37 -18.09
C PHE A 65 -8.53 -5.18 -19.36
N ASP A 66 -7.35 -5.80 -19.42
CA ASP A 66 -6.42 -5.77 -20.55
C ASP A 66 -6.90 -6.68 -21.69
N PHE A 67 -8.11 -6.43 -22.19
CA PHE A 67 -8.69 -7.16 -23.32
C PHE A 67 -8.16 -6.58 -24.64
N SER A 68 -7.92 -7.47 -25.60
CA SER A 68 -7.24 -7.11 -26.85
C SER A 68 -8.21 -6.60 -27.91
N PRO A 69 -7.84 -5.58 -28.68
CA PRO A 69 -8.67 -5.15 -29.81
C PRO A 69 -8.80 -6.28 -30.85
N VAL A 70 -9.94 -6.31 -31.53
CA VAL A 70 -10.19 -7.23 -32.65
C VAL A 70 -10.14 -6.43 -33.94
N GLU A 71 -9.46 -6.94 -34.96
CA GLU A 71 -9.35 -6.27 -36.25
C GLU A 71 -10.72 -5.98 -36.86
N GLY A 72 -10.89 -4.78 -37.41
CA GLY A 72 -12.16 -4.33 -38.00
C GLY A 72 -13.22 -3.84 -37.00
N ALA A 73 -12.99 -4.01 -35.70
CA ALA A 73 -13.93 -3.58 -34.67
C ALA A 73 -14.16 -2.06 -34.65
N LYS A 74 -15.41 -1.65 -34.46
CA LYS A 74 -15.84 -0.25 -34.29
C LYS A 74 -16.31 0.05 -32.87
N SER A 75 -16.81 -0.97 -32.18
CA SER A 75 -17.22 -0.89 -30.78
C SER A 75 -17.13 -2.26 -30.12
N TYR A 76 -17.35 -2.31 -28.81
CA TYR A 76 -17.27 -3.52 -28.00
C TYR A 76 -18.50 -3.60 -27.11
N ARG A 77 -19.21 -4.73 -27.16
CA ARG A 77 -20.32 -5.05 -26.25
C ARG A 77 -19.78 -5.82 -25.06
N PHE A 78 -20.02 -5.29 -23.87
CA PHE A 78 -19.71 -5.93 -22.62
C PHE A 78 -20.98 -6.56 -22.06
N THR A 79 -20.93 -7.86 -21.82
CA THR A 79 -21.94 -8.60 -21.07
C THR A 79 -21.36 -8.93 -19.70
N VAL A 80 -21.97 -8.39 -18.65
CA VAL A 80 -21.61 -8.66 -17.25
C VAL A 80 -22.70 -9.55 -16.65
N THR A 81 -22.39 -10.82 -16.42
CA THR A 81 -23.31 -11.80 -15.83
C THR A 81 -23.04 -11.90 -14.33
N ASP A 82 -24.06 -11.71 -13.50
CA ASP A 82 -23.94 -11.81 -12.04
C ASP A 82 -24.17 -13.23 -11.49
N GLY A 83 -24.16 -13.37 -10.17
CA GLY A 83 -24.32 -14.65 -9.47
C GLY A 83 -25.71 -15.28 -9.63
N ASN A 84 -26.71 -14.49 -9.99
CA ASN A 84 -28.08 -14.94 -10.26
C ASN A 84 -28.29 -15.30 -11.74
N LEU A 85 -27.23 -15.15 -12.56
CA LEU A 85 -27.24 -15.32 -14.01
C LEU A 85 -27.94 -14.20 -14.79
N ASP A 86 -28.22 -13.06 -14.15
CA ASP A 86 -28.74 -11.88 -14.84
C ASP A 86 -27.63 -11.20 -15.65
N GLU A 87 -27.95 -10.72 -16.85
CA GLU A 87 -27.02 -10.04 -17.74
C GLU A 87 -27.20 -8.53 -17.72
N HIS A 88 -26.10 -7.82 -17.46
CA HIS A 88 -26.02 -6.37 -17.50
C HIS A 88 -25.13 -5.96 -18.67
N VAL A 89 -25.70 -5.31 -19.67
CA VAL A 89 -25.04 -5.09 -20.97
C VAL A 89 -24.81 -3.60 -21.23
N PHE A 90 -23.61 -3.26 -21.72
CA PHE A 90 -23.30 -1.93 -22.25
C PHE A 90 -22.34 -2.02 -23.44
N THR A 91 -22.19 -0.91 -24.19
CA THR A 91 -21.26 -0.82 -25.32
C THR A 91 -20.24 0.30 -25.07
N ALA A 92 -19.00 0.09 -25.49
CA ALA A 92 -17.93 1.08 -25.43
C ALA A 92 -17.10 1.10 -26.73
N SER A 93 -16.30 2.15 -26.93
CA SER A 93 -15.41 2.28 -28.09
C SER A 93 -14.10 1.50 -27.94
N LEU A 94 -13.75 1.08 -26.72
CA LEU A 94 -12.48 0.42 -26.41
C LEU A 94 -12.71 -0.94 -25.76
N PRO A 95 -11.87 -1.95 -26.04
CA PRO A 95 -12.00 -3.30 -25.47
C PRO A 95 -11.72 -3.35 -23.98
N TYR A 96 -11.03 -2.33 -23.46
CA TYR A 96 -10.59 -2.21 -22.07
C TYR A 96 -11.33 -1.12 -21.28
N ALA A 97 -12.52 -0.72 -21.72
CA ALA A 97 -13.39 0.15 -20.93
C ALA A 97 -13.68 -0.46 -19.54
N ASP A 98 -13.79 0.37 -18.52
CA ASP A 98 -14.22 -0.09 -17.20
C ASP A 98 -15.73 -0.40 -17.19
N ILE A 99 -16.14 -1.22 -16.23
CA ILE A 99 -17.53 -1.68 -16.12
C ILE A 99 -18.42 -0.75 -15.28
N SER A 100 -18.01 0.50 -15.00
CA SER A 100 -18.83 1.48 -14.27
C SER A 100 -20.27 1.62 -14.78
N PRO A 101 -20.56 1.57 -16.11
CA PRO A 101 -21.93 1.78 -16.61
C PRO A 101 -22.98 0.83 -16.04
N VAL A 102 -22.57 -0.38 -15.64
CA VAL A 102 -23.46 -1.40 -15.08
C VAL A 102 -23.14 -1.76 -13.63
N TRP A 103 -22.05 -1.22 -13.07
CA TRP A 103 -21.53 -1.65 -11.77
C TRP A 103 -22.52 -1.50 -10.63
N GLY A 104 -23.34 -0.44 -10.64
CA GLY A 104 -24.36 -0.20 -9.62
C GLY A 104 -25.49 -1.23 -9.60
N ALA A 105 -25.79 -1.85 -10.74
CA ALA A 105 -26.86 -2.85 -10.87
C ALA A 105 -26.39 -4.28 -10.55
N VAL A 106 -25.10 -4.56 -10.72
CA VAL A 106 -24.52 -5.88 -10.42
C VAL A 106 -24.51 -6.11 -8.91
N PRO A 107 -25.11 -7.17 -8.36
CA PRO A 107 -25.09 -7.47 -6.93
C PRO A 107 -23.70 -7.89 -6.43
N VAL A 108 -23.50 -7.86 -5.10
CA VAL A 108 -22.34 -8.47 -4.44
C VAL A 108 -22.33 -9.97 -4.73
N GLY A 109 -21.16 -10.51 -5.10
CA GLY A 109 -21.04 -11.93 -5.42
C GLY A 109 -20.18 -12.21 -6.63
N TYR A 110 -20.37 -13.40 -7.21
CA TYR A 110 -19.62 -13.83 -8.37
C TYR A 110 -20.05 -13.06 -9.63
N VAL A 111 -19.08 -12.66 -10.45
CA VAL A 111 -19.32 -11.91 -11.69
C VAL A 111 -18.49 -12.51 -12.81
N ARG A 112 -19.09 -12.63 -14.00
CA ARG A 112 -18.42 -12.97 -15.26
C ARG A 112 -18.57 -11.82 -16.23
N VAL A 113 -17.48 -11.45 -16.91
CA VAL A 113 -17.49 -10.44 -17.97
C VAL A 113 -17.06 -11.08 -19.28
N ARG A 114 -17.76 -10.76 -20.36
CA ARG A 114 -17.40 -11.06 -21.75
C ARG A 114 -17.43 -9.77 -22.56
N SER A 115 -16.37 -9.48 -23.30
CA SER A 115 -16.31 -8.38 -24.26
C SER A 115 -16.30 -8.93 -25.68
N GLU A 116 -17.25 -8.51 -26.50
CA GLU A 116 -17.41 -8.91 -27.90
C GLU A 116 -17.17 -7.71 -28.80
N ALA A 117 -16.29 -7.86 -29.78
CA ALA A 117 -16.02 -6.84 -30.78
C ALA A 117 -17.14 -6.80 -31.83
N LEU A 118 -17.59 -5.59 -32.17
CA LEU A 118 -18.67 -5.33 -33.12
C LEU A 118 -18.15 -4.55 -34.34
N ASP A 119 -18.65 -4.87 -35.52
CA ASP A 119 -18.45 -4.08 -36.74
C ASP A 119 -19.39 -2.84 -36.78
N SER A 120 -19.34 -2.07 -37.88
CA SER A 120 -20.20 -0.90 -38.07
C SER A 120 -21.70 -1.21 -38.16
N ASN A 121 -22.07 -2.47 -38.41
CA ASN A 121 -23.44 -2.94 -38.51
C ASN A 121 -23.90 -3.65 -37.23
N GLY A 122 -23.09 -3.64 -36.16
CA GLY A 122 -23.38 -4.31 -34.90
C GLY A 122 -23.20 -5.83 -34.93
N ARG A 123 -22.58 -6.40 -35.97
CA ARG A 123 -22.27 -7.83 -36.05
C ARG A 123 -21.05 -8.15 -35.20
N VAL A 124 -21.11 -9.29 -34.50
CA VAL A 124 -19.99 -9.77 -33.69
C VAL A 124 -18.87 -10.27 -34.61
N LEU A 125 -17.69 -9.65 -34.49
CA LEU A 125 -16.47 -10.06 -35.17
C LEU A 125 -15.67 -11.10 -34.37
N GLY A 126 -15.82 -11.10 -33.05
CA GLY A 126 -15.15 -12.04 -32.16
C GLY A 126 -15.18 -11.63 -30.69
N VAL A 127 -14.62 -12.47 -29.82
CA VAL A 127 -14.47 -12.18 -28.39
C VAL A 127 -13.14 -11.48 -28.16
N SER A 128 -13.18 -10.26 -27.62
CA SER A 128 -12.01 -9.46 -27.23
C SER A 128 -11.40 -9.92 -25.91
N GLY A 129 -12.22 -10.45 -25.00
CA GLY A 129 -11.74 -11.02 -23.76
C GLY A 129 -12.84 -11.49 -22.80
N THR A 130 -12.44 -12.26 -21.79
CA THR A 130 -13.33 -12.70 -20.71
C THR A 130 -12.65 -12.60 -19.35
N ARG A 131 -13.46 -12.42 -18.29
CA ARG A 131 -12.97 -12.42 -16.91
C ARG A 131 -14.00 -12.98 -15.94
N ARG A 132 -13.52 -13.49 -14.81
CA ARG A 132 -14.32 -13.91 -13.66
C ARG A 132 -13.71 -13.33 -12.39
N PHE A 133 -14.54 -12.84 -11.47
CA PHE A 133 -14.10 -12.26 -10.21
C PHE A 133 -15.26 -12.20 -9.20
N TRP A 134 -14.95 -11.81 -7.97
CA TRP A 134 -15.93 -11.50 -6.92
C TRP A 134 -16.13 -9.98 -6.79
N LYS A 135 -17.37 -9.49 -6.84
CA LYS A 135 -17.74 -8.14 -6.41
C LYS A 135 -17.93 -8.15 -4.89
N SER A 136 -17.10 -7.39 -4.18
CA SER A 136 -17.21 -7.21 -2.73
C SER A 136 -18.22 -6.15 -2.34
N ALA A 137 -18.81 -6.31 -1.16
CA ALA A 137 -19.70 -5.33 -0.57
C ALA A 137 -18.95 -4.02 -0.26
N PRO A 138 -19.54 -2.85 -0.55
CA PRO A 138 -19.10 -1.60 0.05
C PRO A 138 -19.48 -1.54 1.53
N TYR A 139 -19.25 -0.41 2.18
CA TYR A 139 -19.78 -0.17 3.53
C TYR A 139 -21.31 -0.29 3.53
N GLU A 140 -21.83 -1.15 4.41
CA GLU A 140 -23.26 -1.39 4.59
C GLU A 140 -23.66 -1.09 6.04
N PRO A 141 -24.64 -0.22 6.29
CA PRO A 141 -25.15 0.06 7.62
C PRO A 141 -25.63 -1.21 8.33
N GLY A 142 -25.26 -1.38 9.60
CA GLY A 142 -25.71 -2.52 10.41
C GLY A 142 -24.98 -3.83 10.16
N ALA A 143 -24.15 -3.95 9.11
CA ALA A 143 -23.32 -5.14 8.87
C ALA A 143 -22.15 -5.28 9.86
N TYR A 144 -21.84 -4.23 10.61
CA TYR A 144 -20.74 -4.17 11.57
C TYR A 144 -21.26 -4.09 13.00
N ALA A 145 -20.67 -4.88 13.89
CA ALA A 145 -20.99 -4.83 15.31
C ALA A 145 -20.74 -3.42 15.88
N PRO A 146 -21.54 -2.96 16.88
CA PRO A 146 -21.28 -1.71 17.56
C PRO A 146 -19.84 -1.65 18.08
N LYS A 147 -19.18 -0.50 17.90
CA LYS A 147 -17.81 -0.30 18.39
C LYS A 147 -17.80 -0.43 19.92
N PRO A 148 -17.06 -1.39 20.52
CA PRO A 148 -17.02 -1.52 21.98
C PRO A 148 -16.18 -0.41 22.64
N TYR A 149 -15.34 0.26 21.85
CA TYR A 149 -14.44 1.33 22.28
C TYR A 149 -14.36 2.42 21.20
N SER A 150 -13.98 3.65 21.59
CA SER A 150 -13.61 4.69 20.62
C SER A 150 -12.29 4.33 19.93
N TYR A 151 -12.03 4.89 18.74
CA TYR A 151 -10.73 4.70 18.06
C TYR A 151 -9.55 5.10 18.94
N THR A 152 -9.70 6.20 19.69
CA THR A 152 -8.71 6.65 20.67
C THR A 152 -8.44 5.57 21.72
N GLU A 153 -9.48 5.01 22.34
CA GLU A 153 -9.35 3.98 23.37
C GLU A 153 -8.74 2.68 22.82
N CYS A 154 -9.14 2.27 21.60
CA CYS A 154 -8.49 1.16 20.90
C CYS A 154 -6.99 1.41 20.71
N ALA A 155 -6.61 2.61 20.26
CA ALA A 155 -5.21 2.99 20.08
C ALA A 155 -4.44 2.96 21.40
N LYS A 156 -5.00 3.50 22.50
CA LYS A 156 -4.36 3.46 23.83
C LYS A 156 -4.08 2.02 24.26
N ARG A 157 -5.09 1.14 24.14
CA ARG A 157 -4.98 -0.28 24.52
C ARG A 157 -3.93 -0.99 23.68
N TYR A 158 -3.98 -0.82 22.36
CA TYR A 158 -3.02 -1.40 21.44
C TYR A 158 -1.59 -0.98 21.76
N TYR A 159 -1.32 0.33 21.89
CA TYR A 159 0.02 0.82 22.16
C TYR A 159 0.54 0.42 23.53
N LYS A 160 -0.33 0.36 24.55
CA LYS A 160 0.05 -0.13 25.88
C LYS A 160 0.46 -1.60 25.82
N THR A 161 -0.30 -2.44 25.11
CA THR A 161 0.06 -3.85 24.89
C THR A 161 1.36 -3.98 24.10
N LEU A 162 1.53 -3.20 23.02
CA LEU A 162 2.74 -3.20 22.21
C LEU A 162 3.97 -2.76 23.03
N PHE A 163 3.85 -1.71 23.83
CA PHE A 163 4.91 -1.23 24.72
C PHE A 163 5.31 -2.31 25.71
N ALA A 164 4.33 -2.96 26.36
CA ALA A 164 4.58 -4.00 27.35
C ALA A 164 5.15 -5.31 26.77
N HIS A 165 5.09 -5.51 25.45
CA HIS A 165 5.56 -6.72 24.80
C HIS A 165 7.06 -6.95 25.02
N THR A 166 7.47 -8.20 25.24
CA THR A 166 8.87 -8.57 25.53
C THR A 166 9.84 -8.08 24.47
N ASN A 167 9.51 -8.28 23.18
CA ASN A 167 10.37 -7.88 22.05
C ASN A 167 10.54 -6.35 22.00
N THR A 168 9.48 -5.60 22.31
CA THR A 168 9.54 -4.12 22.40
C THR A 168 10.42 -3.68 23.58
N GLN A 169 10.26 -4.30 24.75
CA GLN A 169 11.08 -4.02 25.92
C GLN A 169 12.54 -4.45 25.73
N HIS A 170 12.82 -5.41 24.85
CA HIS A 170 14.18 -5.81 24.49
C HIS A 170 14.92 -4.64 23.80
N PHE A 171 14.26 -3.88 22.93
CA PHE A 171 14.84 -2.66 22.36
C PHE A 171 15.18 -1.62 23.44
N LEU A 172 14.32 -1.45 24.45
CA LEU A 172 14.59 -0.50 25.54
C LEU A 172 15.87 -0.87 26.30
N ARG A 173 16.07 -2.17 26.54
CA ARG A 173 17.18 -2.71 27.35
C ARG A 173 18.48 -2.82 26.56
N PHE A 174 18.43 -3.30 25.32
CA PHE A 174 19.61 -3.74 24.58
C PHE A 174 19.83 -2.99 23.25
N GLY A 175 18.90 -2.13 22.85
CA GLY A 175 19.06 -1.32 21.64
C GLY A 175 18.83 -2.07 20.32
N ARG A 176 18.39 -3.33 20.36
CA ARG A 176 18.28 -4.23 19.21
C ARG A 176 17.16 -5.25 19.41
N PRO A 177 16.68 -5.95 18.37
CA PRO A 177 15.70 -7.02 18.52
C PRO A 177 16.30 -8.25 19.22
N ASP A 178 15.44 -9.06 19.82
CA ASP A 178 15.83 -10.32 20.47
C ASP A 178 16.06 -11.43 19.44
N GLY A 179 17.28 -11.99 19.41
CA GLY A 179 17.63 -13.12 18.53
C GLY A 179 16.75 -14.36 18.68
N TYR A 180 16.19 -14.59 19.86
CA TYR A 180 15.52 -15.86 20.19
C TYR A 180 13.99 -15.77 20.17
N THR A 181 13.43 -14.68 20.70
CA THR A 181 11.96 -14.48 20.74
C THR A 181 11.43 -13.74 19.52
N ASP A 182 12.31 -13.14 18.71
CA ASP A 182 11.97 -12.42 17.48
C ASP A 182 12.33 -13.22 16.22
N LEU A 183 12.48 -14.55 16.32
CA LEU A 183 12.78 -15.43 15.19
C LEU A 183 11.78 -15.30 14.02
N LEU A 184 10.54 -14.89 14.32
CA LEU A 184 9.50 -14.64 13.32
C LEU A 184 9.60 -13.25 12.67
N ASN A 185 10.37 -12.32 13.23
CA ASN A 185 10.60 -10.99 12.66
C ASN A 185 11.63 -11.04 11.54
N ILE A 186 11.20 -11.64 10.44
CA ILE A 186 11.98 -11.80 9.21
C ILE A 186 11.93 -10.57 8.29
N TYR A 187 11.25 -9.50 8.72
CA TYR A 187 11.01 -8.27 7.95
C TYR A 187 11.36 -7.00 8.74
N PRO A 188 12.63 -6.74 9.07
CA PRO A 188 12.97 -5.71 10.05
C PRO A 188 12.58 -4.30 9.62
N ALA A 189 12.75 -3.90 8.35
CA ALA A 189 12.30 -2.58 7.91
C ALA A 189 10.77 -2.39 8.05
N LYS A 190 9.98 -3.43 7.75
CA LYS A 190 8.52 -3.41 7.94
C LYS A 190 8.14 -3.27 9.41
N MET A 191 8.75 -4.09 10.27
CA MET A 191 8.35 -4.17 11.68
C MET A 191 8.88 -2.98 12.48
N ASN A 192 10.11 -2.55 12.24
CA ASN A 192 10.72 -1.44 12.97
C ASN A 192 10.16 -0.08 12.54
N SER A 193 9.79 0.13 11.27
CA SER A 193 9.08 1.36 10.87
C SER A 193 7.76 1.52 11.64
N ALA A 194 7.01 0.41 11.82
CA ALA A 194 5.79 0.40 12.61
C ALA A 194 6.06 0.61 14.11
N LEU A 195 7.11 -0.02 14.66
CA LEU A 195 7.50 0.15 16.06
C LEU A 195 7.90 1.59 16.38
N ILE A 196 8.76 2.21 15.56
CA ILE A 196 9.22 3.59 15.74
C ILE A 196 8.02 4.54 15.80
N ARG A 197 7.15 4.48 14.79
CA ARG A 197 5.95 5.33 14.70
C ARG A 197 4.96 5.06 15.83
N GLY A 198 4.76 3.78 16.16
CA GLY A 198 3.90 3.36 17.27
C GLY A 198 4.36 3.90 18.62
N MET A 199 5.67 3.90 18.88
CA MET A 199 6.22 4.45 20.13
C MET A 199 6.19 5.97 20.18
N ILE A 200 6.36 6.66 19.05
CA ILE A 200 6.16 8.12 18.95
C ILE A 200 4.71 8.48 19.32
N TRP A 201 3.73 7.76 18.77
CA TRP A 201 2.33 7.96 19.13
C TRP A 201 2.01 7.57 20.57
N PHE A 202 2.56 6.47 21.06
CA PHE A 202 2.38 6.06 22.45
C PHE A 202 2.90 7.12 23.43
N ALA A 203 4.06 7.72 23.15
CA ALA A 203 4.65 8.78 23.96
C ALA A 203 3.76 10.04 24.09
N GLN A 204 2.87 10.27 23.11
CA GLN A 204 1.87 11.34 23.16
C GLN A 204 0.67 10.99 24.02
N ILE A 205 0.28 9.71 24.03
CA ILE A 205 -0.91 9.17 24.70
C ILE A 205 -0.66 8.85 26.18
N ASP A 206 0.54 8.39 26.52
CA ASP A 206 0.93 7.98 27.87
C ASP A 206 2.18 8.75 28.33
N PRO A 207 2.00 9.93 28.97
CA PRO A 207 3.10 10.74 29.45
C PRO A 207 4.02 10.03 30.45
N ALA A 208 3.50 9.07 31.23
CA ALA A 208 4.28 8.36 32.24
C ALA A 208 5.37 7.48 31.60
N HIS A 209 5.12 6.98 30.38
CA HIS A 209 6.06 6.13 29.64
C HIS A 209 6.75 6.84 28.47
N ARG A 210 6.56 8.16 28.32
CA ARG A 210 7.07 8.96 27.21
C ARG A 210 8.57 8.76 26.95
N GLU A 211 9.41 8.92 27.96
CA GLU A 211 10.87 8.80 27.82
C GLU A 211 11.28 7.39 27.35
N SER A 212 10.72 6.35 27.97
CA SER A 212 10.98 4.96 27.61
C SER A 212 10.52 4.64 26.20
N ALA A 213 9.32 5.10 25.80
CA ALA A 213 8.79 4.92 24.46
C ALA A 213 9.69 5.61 23.41
N MET A 214 10.08 6.87 23.65
CA MET A 214 10.98 7.59 22.77
C MET A 214 12.38 6.96 22.69
N LYS A 215 12.87 6.39 23.79
CA LYS A 215 14.13 5.62 23.80
C LYS A 215 14.03 4.35 22.95
N ILE A 216 12.91 3.61 23.02
CA ILE A 216 12.67 2.46 22.14
C ILE A 216 12.67 2.90 20.67
N ALA A 217 11.98 3.99 20.34
CA ALA A 217 11.92 4.50 18.97
C ALA A 217 13.32 4.83 18.41
N ARG A 218 14.14 5.55 19.20
CA ARG A 218 15.54 5.86 18.82
C ARG A 218 16.38 4.60 18.67
N ASN A 219 16.29 3.68 19.63
CA ASN A 219 17.03 2.42 19.58
C ASN A 219 16.69 1.57 18.35
N ALA A 220 15.40 1.45 18.01
CA ALA A 220 14.96 0.75 16.81
C ALA A 220 15.45 1.44 15.53
N ALA A 221 15.41 2.78 15.48
CA ALA A 221 15.90 3.56 14.36
C ALA A 221 17.42 3.38 14.16
N ASP A 222 18.19 3.49 15.24
CA ASP A 222 19.65 3.34 15.24
C ASP A 222 20.08 1.93 14.86
N TYR A 223 19.37 0.90 15.35
CA TYR A 223 19.58 -0.47 14.90
C TYR A 223 19.36 -0.60 13.39
N MET A 224 18.25 -0.07 12.86
CA MET A 224 17.98 -0.14 11.41
C MET A 224 19.03 0.60 10.58
N LEU A 225 19.55 1.74 11.06
CA LEU A 225 20.66 2.42 10.40
C LEU A 225 21.92 1.53 10.38
N SER A 226 22.21 0.82 11.47
CA SER A 226 23.39 -0.04 11.58
C SER A 226 23.40 -1.24 10.63
N ILE A 227 22.22 -1.68 10.16
CA ILE A 227 22.08 -2.83 9.25
C ILE A 227 21.65 -2.42 7.84
N SER A 228 21.58 -1.11 7.56
CA SER A 228 21.26 -0.61 6.22
C SER A 228 22.44 -0.79 5.27
N GLN A 229 22.14 -0.85 3.96
CA GLN A 229 23.16 -0.98 2.92
C GLN A 229 24.17 0.19 2.97
N PRO A 230 25.47 -0.08 2.72
CA PRO A 230 26.49 0.95 2.74
C PRO A 230 26.28 1.98 1.61
N ALA A 231 26.93 3.14 1.72
CA ALA A 231 26.71 4.29 0.83
C ALA A 231 27.10 4.02 -0.64
N ASP A 232 28.01 3.08 -0.87
CA ASP A 232 28.51 2.67 -2.19
C ASP A 232 27.77 1.47 -2.79
N ALA A 233 26.83 0.86 -2.05
CA ALA A 233 26.04 -0.26 -2.56
C ALA A 233 25.08 0.18 -3.67
N PRO A 234 24.68 -0.75 -4.58
CA PRO A 234 23.67 -0.47 -5.59
C PRO A 234 22.35 0.06 -5.01
N LEU A 235 21.92 -0.49 -3.87
CA LEU A 235 20.76 -0.05 -3.09
C LEU A 235 21.20 0.77 -1.85
N ALA A 236 22.10 1.74 -2.03
CA ALA A 236 22.70 2.53 -0.96
C ALA A 236 21.68 3.01 0.09
N HIS A 237 22.04 2.88 1.37
CA HIS A 237 21.25 3.29 2.53
C HIS A 237 19.89 2.60 2.72
N PHE A 238 19.50 1.66 1.85
CA PHE A 238 18.26 0.93 2.07
C PHE A 238 18.37 0.03 3.30
N PRO A 239 17.41 0.10 4.24
CA PRO A 239 17.29 -0.90 5.28
C PRO A 239 16.85 -2.25 4.68
N PRO A 240 17.25 -3.37 5.29
CA PRO A 240 16.97 -4.69 4.74
C PRO A 240 15.49 -5.03 4.84
N THR A 241 14.95 -5.61 3.77
CA THR A 241 13.64 -6.27 3.82
C THR A 241 13.74 -7.62 4.50
N TYR A 242 14.79 -8.38 4.24
CA TYR A 242 15.04 -9.69 4.83
C TYR A 242 16.35 -9.63 5.60
N TRP A 243 16.32 -10.01 6.87
CA TRP A 243 17.52 -10.05 7.70
C TRP A 243 17.57 -11.35 8.47
N LYS A 244 18.64 -12.10 8.25
CA LYS A 244 18.86 -13.36 8.95
C LYS A 244 19.32 -13.05 10.36
N MET A 245 18.51 -13.41 11.33
CA MET A 245 18.91 -13.43 12.73
C MET A 245 19.57 -14.77 13.06
N GLU A 246 20.45 -14.77 14.05
CA GLU A 246 21.05 -15.99 14.58
C GLU A 246 19.95 -16.97 15.04
N GLY A 247 20.13 -18.26 14.77
CA GLY A 247 19.13 -19.29 15.10
C GLY A 247 17.98 -19.48 14.10
N GLN A 248 17.84 -18.62 13.08
CA GLN A 248 16.80 -18.82 12.04
C GLN A 248 17.13 -19.98 11.09
N LYS A 249 16.13 -20.85 10.85
CA LYS A 249 16.23 -22.02 9.97
C LYS A 249 16.15 -21.64 8.49
N SER A 250 16.65 -22.49 7.60
CA SER A 250 16.76 -22.23 6.15
C SER A 250 15.44 -22.00 5.42
N ASN A 251 14.32 -22.50 5.94
CA ASN A 251 13.00 -22.32 5.36
C ASN A 251 12.35 -20.96 5.69
N PHE A 252 12.98 -20.15 6.54
CA PHE A 252 12.47 -18.82 6.87
C PHE A 252 12.67 -17.87 5.68
N ALA A 253 11.72 -16.96 5.47
CA ALA A 253 11.80 -15.99 4.37
C ALA A 253 13.06 -15.11 4.45
N SER A 254 13.53 -14.80 5.67
CA SER A 254 14.79 -14.09 5.92
C SER A 254 16.02 -14.80 5.35
N VAL A 255 16.00 -16.14 5.31
CA VAL A 255 17.09 -16.95 4.76
C VAL A 255 16.87 -17.20 3.27
N LYS A 256 15.65 -17.60 2.88
CA LYS A 256 15.30 -17.92 1.49
C LYS A 256 15.46 -16.73 0.53
N TYR A 257 15.16 -15.53 1.00
CA TYR A 257 15.19 -14.30 0.19
C TYR A 257 16.30 -13.33 0.63
N ALA A 258 17.33 -13.85 1.31
CA ALA A 258 18.50 -13.06 1.68
C ALA A 258 19.11 -12.35 0.46
N GLY A 259 19.51 -11.08 0.63
CA GLY A 259 20.04 -10.25 -0.46
C GLY A 259 18.98 -9.70 -1.41
N GLN A 260 17.68 -9.84 -1.11
CA GLN A 260 16.59 -9.19 -1.85
C GLN A 260 15.98 -8.07 -1.01
N ASN A 261 15.52 -7.00 -1.67
CA ASN A 261 14.84 -5.89 -1.02
C ASN A 261 13.51 -5.59 -1.71
N MET A 262 12.43 -5.45 -0.94
CA MET A 262 11.12 -5.02 -1.43
C MET A 262 10.98 -3.50 -1.23
N LEU A 263 10.82 -2.78 -2.34
CA LEU A 263 10.87 -1.31 -2.40
C LEU A 263 9.71 -0.61 -1.70
N VAL A 264 8.83 -1.31 -0.99
CA VAL A 264 7.81 -0.70 -0.13
C VAL A 264 8.34 -0.41 1.28
N TYR A 265 9.33 -1.16 1.75
CA TYR A 265 9.78 -1.07 3.15
C TYR A 265 10.85 0.00 3.39
N PRO A 266 11.83 0.26 2.50
CA PRO A 266 12.71 1.41 2.64
C PRO A 266 11.92 2.73 2.69
N ALA A 267 10.88 2.89 1.85
CA ALA A 267 9.97 4.03 1.90
C ALA A 267 9.25 4.14 3.26
N SER A 268 8.74 3.02 3.80
CA SER A 268 8.10 3.00 5.11
C SER A 268 9.06 3.41 6.23
N MET A 269 10.32 2.98 6.15
CA MET A 269 11.38 3.38 7.09
C MET A 269 11.76 4.86 6.94
N ALA A 270 11.86 5.39 5.72
CA ALA A 270 12.13 6.81 5.50
C ALA A 270 11.05 7.70 6.16
N VAL A 271 9.77 7.31 6.05
CA VAL A 271 8.67 8.00 6.75
C VAL A 271 8.85 7.91 8.27
N ALA A 272 9.20 6.74 8.82
CA ALA A 272 9.44 6.59 10.25
C ALA A 272 10.62 7.44 10.75
N TYR A 273 11.68 7.59 9.94
CA TYR A 273 12.80 8.47 10.25
C TYR A 273 12.41 9.95 10.24
N LEU A 274 11.56 10.39 9.31
CA LEU A 274 11.02 11.75 9.30
C LEU A 274 10.14 12.02 10.51
N ASP A 275 9.25 11.09 10.87
CA ASP A 275 8.41 11.19 12.07
C ASP A 275 9.28 11.30 13.34
N LEU A 276 10.33 10.48 13.42
CA LEU A 276 11.25 10.50 14.56
C LEU A 276 12.08 11.79 14.61
N HIS A 277 12.59 12.26 13.46
CA HIS A 277 13.28 13.54 13.35
C HIS A 277 12.39 14.68 13.86
N ALA A 278 11.13 14.75 13.43
CA ALA A 278 10.18 15.75 13.89
C ALA A 278 9.93 15.66 15.41
N ALA A 279 9.93 14.45 15.97
CA ALA A 279 9.69 14.23 17.40
C ALA A 279 10.89 14.55 18.31
N VAL A 280 12.14 14.43 17.82
CA VAL A 280 13.35 14.53 18.66
C VAL A 280 14.38 15.57 18.20
N GLY A 281 14.25 16.13 16.99
CA GLY A 281 15.15 17.13 16.42
C GLY A 281 16.52 16.62 15.95
N ASP A 282 16.81 15.33 16.11
CA ASP A 282 18.10 14.75 15.69
C ASP A 282 18.16 14.65 14.15
N ARG A 283 19.12 15.37 13.55
CA ARG A 283 19.27 15.50 12.10
C ARG A 283 19.67 14.19 11.42
N LYS A 284 20.30 13.24 12.13
CA LYS A 284 20.72 11.97 11.53
C LYS A 284 19.58 11.19 10.89
N TYR A 285 18.37 11.29 11.46
CA TYR A 285 17.18 10.63 10.92
C TYR A 285 16.65 11.32 9.66
N LEU A 286 16.70 12.66 9.61
CA LEU A 286 16.38 13.41 8.39
C LEU A 286 17.36 13.03 7.27
N ASP A 287 18.65 13.04 7.56
CA ASP A 287 19.69 12.72 6.57
C ASP A 287 19.52 11.28 6.05
N ALA A 288 19.18 10.33 6.93
CA ALA A 288 18.88 8.95 6.54
C ALA A 288 17.67 8.85 5.60
N ALA A 289 16.57 9.55 5.90
CA ALA A 289 15.38 9.58 5.05
C ALA A 289 15.69 10.18 3.68
N VAL A 290 16.45 11.29 3.63
CA VAL A 290 16.89 11.94 2.40
C VAL A 290 17.76 11.01 1.56
N ASN A 291 18.67 10.27 2.19
CA ASN A 291 19.53 9.32 1.48
C ASN A 291 18.74 8.16 0.86
N ILE A 292 17.73 7.63 1.57
CA ILE A 292 16.81 6.65 0.99
C ILE A 292 16.09 7.24 -0.23
N ALA A 293 15.58 8.48 -0.13
CA ALA A 293 14.89 9.14 -1.24
C ALA A 293 15.78 9.31 -2.49
N LYS A 294 17.05 9.67 -2.32
CA LYS A 294 18.03 9.74 -3.43
C LYS A 294 18.22 8.37 -4.10
N THR A 295 18.25 7.29 -3.33
CA THR A 295 18.32 5.93 -3.89
C THR A 295 17.05 5.61 -4.68
N TYR A 296 15.85 6.00 -4.23
CA TYR A 296 14.64 5.86 -5.05
C TYR A 296 14.69 6.65 -6.36
N GLU A 297 15.18 7.89 -6.33
CA GLU A 297 15.34 8.71 -7.54
C GLU A 297 16.23 8.02 -8.58
N LYS A 298 17.36 7.44 -8.14
CA LYS A 298 18.27 6.67 -9.00
C LYS A 298 17.61 5.42 -9.61
N LEU A 299 16.69 4.78 -8.89
CA LEU A 299 16.06 3.52 -9.29
C LEU A 299 14.75 3.69 -10.05
N GLN A 300 14.27 4.92 -10.24
CA GLN A 300 13.00 5.18 -10.89
C GLN A 300 13.09 4.84 -12.39
N LEU A 301 12.12 4.07 -12.88
CA LEU A 301 11.98 3.75 -14.29
C LEU A 301 11.45 4.96 -15.08
N GLU A 302 11.66 4.99 -16.39
CA GLU A 302 11.22 6.09 -17.27
C GLU A 302 9.71 6.38 -17.17
N ASN A 303 8.90 5.36 -16.90
CA ASN A 303 7.45 5.48 -16.71
C ASN A 303 7.05 5.97 -15.29
N GLY A 304 8.01 6.37 -14.46
CA GLY A 304 7.79 6.88 -13.11
C GLY A 304 7.52 5.80 -12.05
N THR A 305 7.63 4.51 -12.40
CA THR A 305 7.43 3.39 -11.47
C THR A 305 8.76 2.82 -10.96
N TRP A 306 8.69 1.83 -10.07
CA TRP A 306 9.85 1.06 -9.61
C TRP A 306 9.55 -0.43 -9.73
N TYR A 307 10.58 -1.28 -9.75
CA TYR A 307 10.37 -2.70 -9.52
C TYR A 307 9.93 -2.96 -8.08
N LEU A 308 9.07 -3.95 -7.85
CA LEU A 308 8.61 -4.32 -6.51
C LEU A 308 9.77 -4.84 -5.65
N LYS A 309 10.63 -5.65 -6.26
CA LYS A 309 11.67 -6.42 -5.57
C LYS A 309 12.96 -6.42 -6.37
N MET A 310 14.07 -6.13 -5.70
CA MET A 310 15.38 -5.97 -6.32
C MET A 310 16.45 -6.76 -5.55
N TRP A 311 17.51 -7.17 -6.25
CA TRP A 311 18.69 -7.76 -5.63
C TRP A 311 19.60 -6.66 -5.07
N GLU A 312 20.08 -6.83 -3.84
CA GLU A 312 20.95 -5.86 -3.16
C GLU A 312 22.33 -5.77 -3.83
N LYS A 313 22.82 -6.88 -4.39
CA LYS A 313 24.17 -6.99 -4.99
C LYS A 313 24.39 -6.13 -6.24
N ASP A 314 23.33 -5.83 -6.99
CA ASP A 314 23.44 -5.18 -8.31
C ASP A 314 22.24 -4.28 -8.68
N ALA A 315 21.24 -4.17 -7.80
CA ALA A 315 19.99 -3.46 -8.08
C ALA A 315 19.25 -3.98 -9.34
N SER A 316 19.41 -5.25 -9.70
CA SER A 316 18.58 -5.88 -10.74
C SER A 316 17.20 -6.29 -10.20
N PRO A 317 16.14 -6.27 -11.01
CA PRO A 317 14.83 -6.77 -10.58
C PRO A 317 14.86 -8.28 -10.30
N VAL A 318 14.20 -8.72 -9.23
CA VAL A 318 14.04 -10.16 -8.96
C VAL A 318 13.05 -10.80 -9.94
N VAL A 319 12.02 -10.05 -10.34
CA VAL A 319 11.02 -10.47 -11.32
C VAL A 319 10.73 -9.29 -12.23
N GLU A 320 11.00 -9.44 -13.53
CA GLU A 320 10.67 -8.44 -14.53
C GLU A 320 9.15 -8.22 -14.63
N GLY A 321 8.74 -6.99 -14.89
CA GLY A 321 7.33 -6.60 -15.02
C GLY A 321 6.53 -6.54 -13.70
N ASN A 322 7.11 -6.92 -12.56
CA ASN A 322 6.48 -6.75 -11.26
C ASN A 322 6.77 -5.35 -10.70
N GLY A 323 5.91 -4.38 -11.04
CA GLY A 323 6.09 -2.97 -10.72
C GLY A 323 5.34 -2.49 -9.47
N ASN A 324 5.98 -1.60 -8.71
CA ASN A 324 5.35 -0.69 -7.76
C ASN A 324 4.85 0.55 -8.49
N VAL A 325 3.54 0.69 -8.58
CA VAL A 325 2.90 1.86 -9.20
C VAL A 325 2.59 2.88 -8.11
N PRO A 326 3.14 4.10 -8.16
CA PRO A 326 2.75 5.16 -7.24
C PRO A 326 1.27 5.49 -7.48
N VAL A 327 0.46 5.29 -6.45
CA VAL A 327 -0.91 5.80 -6.44
C VAL A 327 -0.89 7.19 -5.84
N LYS A 328 -1.52 8.16 -6.52
CA LYS A 328 -1.88 9.40 -5.84
C LYS A 328 -2.82 9.01 -4.72
N MET A 329 -2.35 9.06 -3.48
CA MET A 329 -3.26 9.09 -2.33
C MET A 329 -4.18 10.29 -2.60
N LEU A 330 -5.48 10.04 -2.74
CA LEU A 330 -6.45 11.13 -2.78
C LEU A 330 -6.09 12.06 -1.63
N PRO A 331 -5.95 13.39 -1.85
CA PRO A 331 -5.81 14.29 -0.74
C PRO A 331 -6.94 13.95 0.21
N THR A 332 -6.62 13.52 1.42
CA THR A 332 -7.61 13.36 2.48
C THR A 332 -8.02 14.78 2.87
N GLY A 333 -8.79 15.42 1.99
CA GLY A 333 -9.59 16.58 2.28
C GLY A 333 -10.87 16.07 2.91
N VAL A 334 -10.76 15.75 4.20
CA VAL A 334 -11.89 15.73 5.13
C VAL A 334 -11.44 16.51 6.35
#